data_AF-A0AAW9ECW6-F1
#
_entry.id   AF-A0AAW9ECW6-F1
#
_cell.length_a   1.000
_cell.length_b   1.000
_cell.length_c   1.000
_cell.angle_alpha   90.00
_cell.angle_beta   90.00
_cell.angle_gamma   90.00
#
_symmetry.space_group_name_H-M   'P 1'
#
loop_
_entity.id
_entity.type
_entity.pdbx_description
1 polymer ?
#
loop_
_entity_poly.entity_id
_entity_poly.type
_entity_poly.pdbx_seq_one_letter_code
_entity_poly.pdbx_strand_id
1 'polypeptide(L)' 'FLANLQKDGTYSIIPRSPGGEITPAGIIAIGQIAQEYNLYTKITGSQRMAMFGAQKQDLPAIWQKLIAAGFETGHAYA' A
#
# COMPACT_ATOMS: atom_id res chain seq x y z
N PHE A 1 12.35 3.58 1.50
CA PHE A 1 11.04 3.09 1.02
C PHE A 1 9.96 4.02 1.53
N LEU A 2 8.99 4.37 0.69
CA LEU A 2 7.96 5.37 0.99
C LEU A 2 6.86 4.73 1.85
N ALA A 3 7.01 4.73 3.17
CA ALA A 3 6.02 4.18 4.08
C ALA A 3 6.05 4.97 5.40
N ASN A 4 4.88 5.19 6.01
CA ASN A 4 4.80 5.96 7.26
C ASN A 4 4.93 5.01 8.46
N LEU A 5 5.87 5.30 9.36
CA LEU A 5 6.02 4.59 10.63
C LEU A 5 4.80 4.83 11.53
N GLN A 6 4.23 3.74 12.03
CA GLN A 6 3.10 3.74 12.98
C GLN A 6 3.61 3.67 14.41
N LYS A 7 2.75 3.99 15.38
CA LYS A 7 3.09 4.00 16.82
C LYS A 7 3.57 2.64 17.34
N ASP A 8 3.14 1.56 16.70
CA ASP A 8 3.48 0.17 17.05
C ASP A 8 4.75 -0.34 16.35
N GLY A 9 5.47 0.53 15.63
CA GLY A 9 6.69 0.17 14.91
C GLY A 9 6.46 -0.42 13.51
N THR A 10 5.20 -0.60 13.10
CA THR A 10 4.86 -1.07 11.75
C THR A 10 4.77 0.08 10.75
N TYR A 11 4.57 -0.22 9.47
CA TYR A 11 4.53 0.75 8.40
C TYR A 11 3.20 0.72 7.64
N SER A 12 2.76 1.90 7.18
CA SER A 12 1.63 2.02 6.26
C SER A 12 2.10 2.16 4.82
N ILE A 13 1.41 1.49 3.90
CA ILE A 13 1.68 1.49 2.46
C ILE A 13 0.44 2.05 1.74
N ILE A 14 0.66 3.10 0.96
CA ILE A 14 -0.42 3.83 0.28
C ILE A 14 0.02 4.05 -1.17
N PRO A 15 -0.32 3.13 -2.10
CA PRO A 15 -0.02 3.33 -3.52
C PRO A 15 -0.78 4.55 -4.06
N ARG A 16 -0.21 5.18 -5.09
CA ARG A 16 -0.85 6.33 -5.73
C ARG A 16 -2.03 5.89 -6.60
N SER A 17 -3.17 6.54 -6.41
CA SER A 17 -4.39 6.38 -7.21
C SER A 17 -4.99 7.77 -7.52
N PRO A 18 -4.67 8.40 -8.66
CA PRO A 18 -5.16 9.73 -9.01
C PRO A 18 -6.69 9.78 -9.01
N GLY A 19 -7.29 10.70 -8.26
CA GLY A 19 -8.76 10.80 -8.15
C GLY A 19 -9.46 9.54 -7.62
N GLY A 20 -8.72 8.62 -7.01
CA GLY A 20 -9.25 7.31 -6.60
C GLY A 20 -9.41 6.30 -7.74
N GLU A 21 -8.88 6.58 -8.93
CA GLU A 21 -8.91 5.65 -10.05
C GLU A 21 -8.01 4.44 -9.77
N ILE A 22 -8.60 3.26 -9.79
CA ILE A 22 -7.92 1.96 -9.63
C ILE A 22 -8.61 0.97 -10.57
N THR A 23 -7.83 0.23 -11.36
CA THR A 23 -8.37 -0.81 -12.25
C THR A 23 -8.90 -2.00 -11.43
N PRO A 24 -9.83 -2.83 -11.97
CA PRO A 24 -10.26 -4.05 -11.30
C PRO A 24 -9.09 -4.99 -10.94
N ALA A 25 -8.10 -5.10 -11.82
CA ALA A 25 -6.88 -5.87 -11.58
C ALA A 25 -6.04 -5.28 -10.42
N GLY A 26 -5.93 -3.95 -10.34
CA GLY A 26 -5.26 -3.28 -9.23
C GLY A 26 -5.95 -3.50 -7.88
N ILE A 27 -7.30 -3.50 -7.85
CA ILE A 27 -8.06 -3.82 -6.64
C ILE A 27 -7.77 -5.25 -6.17
N ILE A 28 -7.77 -6.21 -7.09
CA ILE A 28 -7.44 -7.61 -6.80
C ILE A 28 -6.00 -7.72 -6.26
N ALA A 29 -5.04 -7.07 -6.92
CA ALA A 29 -3.64 -7.10 -6.51
C ALA A 29 -3.44 -6.53 -5.10
N ILE A 30 -4.06 -5.40 -4.77
CA ILE A 30 -4.02 -4.84 -3.41
C ILE A 30 -4.60 -5.83 -2.40
N GLY A 31 -5.74 -6.46 -2.70
CA GLY A 31 -6.35 -7.44 -1.82
C GLY A 31 -5.46 -8.67 -1.57
N GLN A 32 -4.83 -9.20 -2.63
CA GLN A 32 -3.91 -10.33 -2.54
C GLN A 32 -2.66 -9.98 -1.72
N ILE A 33 -2.05 -8.83 -1.97
CA ILE A 33 -0.89 -8.34 -1.23
C ILE A 33 -1.26 -8.12 0.24
N ALA A 34 -2.38 -7.44 0.51
CA ALA A 34 -2.84 -7.22 1.88
C ALA A 34 -3.06 -8.55 2.63
N GLN A 35 -3.63 -9.56 1.97
CA GLN A 35 -3.82 -10.87 2.56
C GLN A 35 -2.50 -11.59 2.84
N GLU A 36 -1.56 -11.60 1.89
CA GLU A 36 -0.26 -12.26 2.00
C GLU A 36 0.57 -11.73 3.19
N TYR A 37 0.54 -10.41 3.40
CA TYR A 37 1.31 -9.76 4.47
C TYR A 37 0.47 -9.44 5.72
N ASN A 38 -0.77 -9.97 5.80
CA ASN A 38 -1.72 -9.74 6.90
C ASN A 38 -1.91 -8.25 7.25
N LEU A 39 -2.15 -7.43 6.24
CA LEU A 39 -2.25 -5.97 6.37
C LEU A 39 -3.71 -5.54 6.56
N TYR A 40 -3.96 -4.75 7.60
CA TYR A 40 -5.25 -4.07 7.74
C TYR A 40 -5.43 -3.08 6.58
N THR A 41 -6.56 -3.17 5.89
CA THR A 41 -6.82 -2.38 4.68
C THR A 41 -8.05 -1.51 4.85
N LYS A 42 -7.97 -0.24 4.46
CA LYS A 42 -9.12 0.68 4.44
C LYS A 42 -9.05 1.64 3.26
N ILE A 43 -10.21 2.12 2.83
CA ILE A 43 -10.29 3.30 1.98
C ILE A 43 -10.16 4.54 2.89
N THR A 44 -9.26 5.45 2.52
CA THR A 44 -9.05 6.71 3.25
C THR A 44 -9.98 7.81 2.75
N GLY A 45 -10.16 8.88 3.53
CA GLY A 45 -10.92 10.06 3.09
C GLY A 45 -10.34 10.76 1.84
N SER A 46 -9.09 10.46 1.49
CA SER A 46 -8.46 10.91 0.23
C SER A 46 -8.70 9.97 -0.96
N GLN A 47 -9.67 9.06 -0.86
CA GLN A 47 -10.04 8.09 -1.91
C GLN A 47 -8.87 7.17 -2.32
N ARG A 48 -8.07 6.74 -1.34
CA ARG A 48 -6.95 5.79 -1.56
C ARG A 48 -7.17 4.52 -0.78
N MET A 49 -6.79 3.38 -1.35
CA MET A 49 -6.66 2.12 -0.62
C MET A 49 -5.34 2.12 0.14
N ALA A 50 -5.42 2.12 1.47
CA ALA A 50 -4.25 2.13 2.36
C ALA A 50 -4.16 0.80 3.11
N MET A 51 -2.94 0.29 3.22
CA MET A 51 -2.60 -0.94 3.92
C MET A 51 -1.70 -0.62 5.13
N PHE A 52 -1.93 -1.27 6.27
CA PHE A 52 -1.27 -0.98 7.55
C PHE A 52 -0.77 -2.27 8.19
N GLY A 53 0.31 -2.17 8.97
CA GLY A 53 0.88 -3.32 9.71
C GLY A 53 2.11 -3.95 9.05
N ALA A 54 2.65 -3.35 7.98
CA ALA A 54 3.79 -3.93 7.27
C ALA A 54 5.07 -3.85 8.10
N GLN A 55 5.89 -4.90 8.06
CA GLN A 55 7.21 -4.88 8.67
C GLN A 55 8.23 -4.20 7.75
N LYS A 56 9.27 -3.60 8.33
CA LYS A 56 10.28 -2.85 7.58
C LYS A 56 10.95 -3.68 6.48
N GLN A 57 11.25 -4.95 6.79
CA GLN A 57 11.91 -5.88 5.86
C GLN A 57 11.02 -6.29 4.67
N ASP A 58 9.70 -6.20 4.82
CA ASP A 58 8.74 -6.61 3.77
C ASP A 58 8.45 -5.47 2.78
N LEU A 59 8.73 -4.22 3.16
CA LEU A 59 8.49 -3.05 2.32
C LEU A 59 9.04 -3.17 0.89
N PRO A 60 10.29 -3.64 0.65
CA PRO A 60 10.80 -3.78 -0.71
C PRO A 60 9.97 -4.75 -1.55
N ALA A 61 9.61 -5.90 -0.98
CA ALA A 61 8.84 -6.94 -1.67
C ALA A 61 7.41 -6.47 -1.97
N ILE A 62 6.75 -5.83 -1.00
CA ILE A 62 5.40 -5.29 -1.19
C ILE A 62 5.40 -4.22 -2.30
N TRP A 63 6.37 -3.31 -2.30
CA TRP A 63 6.46 -2.28 -3.32
C TRP A 63 6.74 -2.85 -4.72
N GLN A 64 7.59 -3.87 -4.83
CA GLN A 64 7.83 -4.55 -6.11
C GLN A 64 6.54 -5.16 -6.68
N LYS A 65 5.72 -5.80 -5.82
CA LYS A 65 4.42 -6.35 -6.25
C LYS A 65 3.43 -5.27 -6.67
N LEU A 66 3.37 -4.16 -5.93
CA LEU A 66 2.53 -3.02 -6.29
C LEU A 66 2.95 -2.39 -7.63
N ILE A 67 4.25 -2.22 -7.86
CA ILE A 67 4.80 -1.70 -9.13
C ILE A 67 4.48 -2.67 -10.28
N ALA A 68 4.64 -3.98 -10.08
CA ALA A 68 4.27 -4.99 -11.07
C ALA A 68 2.76 -4.98 -11.38
N ALA A 69 1.92 -4.57 -10.42
CA ALA A 69 0.49 -4.36 -10.60
C ALA A 69 0.12 -2.98 -11.19
N GLY A 70 1.10 -2.17 -11.57
CA GLY A 70 0.90 -0.87 -12.23
C GLY A 70 0.74 0.32 -11.28
N PHE A 71 1.00 0.16 -9.99
CA PHE A 71 0.96 1.27 -9.04
C PHE A 71 2.29 2.03 -8.96
N GLU A 72 2.19 3.35 -8.82
CA GLU A 72 3.33 4.19 -8.48
C GLU A 72 3.46 4.31 -6.96
N THR A 73 4.69 4.52 -6.49
CA THR A 73 4.93 4.82 -5.08
C THR A 73 4.30 6.16 -4.71
N GLY A 74 3.40 6.17 -3.72
CA GLY A 74 2.87 7.42 -3.17
C GLY A 74 3.97 8.23 -2.48
N HIS A 75 3.96 9.56 -2.64
CA HIS A 75 4.83 10.46 -1.88
C HIS A 75 4.51 10.34 -0.37
N ALA A 76 5.18 9.44 0.35
CA ALA A 76 5.22 9.46 1.80
C ALA A 76 6.25 10.51 2.21
N TYR A 77 5.82 11.51 2.97
CA TYR A 77 6.66 12.60 3.44
C TYR A 77 7.86 12.06 4.24
N ALA A 78 9.03 12.65 3.99
CA ALA A 78 10.24 12.50 4.79
C ALA A 78 10.06 13.07 6.21
#